data_AF-A0A2A4EHN2-F1
#
_entry.id   AF-A0A2A4EHN2-F1
#
_cell.length_a   1.000
_cell.length_b   1.000
_cell.length_c   1.000
_cell.angle_alpha   90.00
_cell.angle_beta   90.00
_cell.angle_gamma   90.00
#
_symmetry.space_group_name_H-M   'P 1'
#
loop_
_entity.id
_entity.type
_entity.pdbx_description
1 polymer ?
#
loop_
_entity_poly.entity_id
_entity_poly.type
_entity_poly.pdbx_seq_one_letter_code
_entity_poly.pdbx_strand_id
1 'polypeptide(L)'
;MVKQYTGENINVYFEPKRCVHATECIRGLGEVFDVEKRPWVQPDNAAVEDVIKVVERCPSGALTYELPSNQQETHPETRVAYGDDGEIFMYGDFTLVHNGEVMHLNRAILTSDASNTDNPPFYSKSFSGQGDKEQFYKPIQDEQFEK
;
A
#
# COMPACT_ATOMS: atom_id res chain seq x y z
N MET A 1 -1.66 12.54 -7.83
CA MET A 1 -2.93 12.94 -7.20
C MET A 1 -3.58 11.67 -6.68
N VAL A 2 -3.95 11.67 -5.40
CA VAL A 2 -4.71 10.60 -4.78
C VAL A 2 -6.14 10.65 -5.30
N LYS A 3 -6.71 9.49 -5.65
CA LYS A 3 -8.10 9.36 -6.09
C LYS A 3 -8.91 8.64 -5.02
N GLN A 4 -10.00 9.26 -4.60
CA GLN A 4 -10.97 8.68 -3.67
C GLN A 4 -12.06 7.92 -4.44
N TYR A 5 -12.46 6.78 -3.87
CA TYR A 5 -13.60 5.97 -4.28
C TYR A 5 -14.50 5.82 -3.07
N THR A 6 -15.67 6.44 -3.14
CA THR A 6 -16.65 6.45 -2.05
C THR A 6 -17.56 5.24 -2.17
N GLY A 7 -17.63 4.45 -1.10
CA GLY A 7 -18.69 3.47 -0.87
C GLY A 7 -19.64 3.91 0.24
N GLU A 8 -20.64 3.09 0.54
CA GLU A 8 -21.64 3.34 1.59
C GLU A 8 -21.01 3.30 2.99
N ASN A 9 -20.10 2.35 3.24
CA ASN A 9 -19.54 2.07 4.56
C ASN A 9 -18.01 2.18 4.63
N ILE A 10 -17.34 2.50 3.51
CA ILE A 10 -15.88 2.63 3.42
C ILE A 10 -15.49 3.53 2.24
N ASN A 11 -14.57 4.46 2.47
CA ASN A 11 -13.87 5.18 1.42
C ASN A 11 -12.54 4.47 1.14
N VAL A 12 -12.22 4.24 -0.13
CA VAL A 12 -10.91 3.72 -0.57
C VAL A 12 -10.16 4.80 -1.32
N TYR A 13 -8.90 5.00 -0.98
CA TYR A 13 -8.00 5.95 -1.64
C TYR A 13 -6.94 5.21 -2.43
N PHE A 14 -6.61 5.71 -3.61
CA PHE A 14 -5.57 5.17 -4.46
C PHE A 14 -4.58 6.25 -4.90
N GLU A 15 -3.30 6.03 -4.66
CA GLU A 15 -2.19 6.86 -5.10
C GLU A 15 -1.36 6.15 -6.18
N PRO A 16 -1.65 6.40 -7.49
CA PRO A 16 -1.01 5.65 -8.58
C PRO A 16 0.52 5.71 -8.59
N LYS A 17 1.10 6.85 -8.19
CA LYS A 17 2.55 7.07 -8.20
C LYS A 17 3.32 6.21 -7.19
N ARG A 18 2.64 5.62 -6.21
CA ARG A 18 3.23 4.69 -5.23
C ARG A 18 2.91 3.25 -5.56
N CYS A 19 2.10 2.96 -6.59
CA CYS A 19 1.69 1.59 -6.89
C CYS A 19 2.85 0.82 -7.54
N VAL A 20 3.42 -0.14 -6.82
CA VAL A 20 4.47 -1.05 -7.32
C VAL A 20 3.90 -2.24 -8.08
N HIS A 21 2.59 -2.27 -8.34
CA HIS A 21 1.91 -3.39 -9.03
C HIS A 21 2.19 -4.77 -8.40
N ALA A 22 2.18 -4.85 -7.07
CA ALA A 22 2.31 -6.10 -6.32
C ALA A 22 1.13 -7.08 -6.51
N THR A 23 0.06 -6.65 -7.19
CA THR A 23 -1.14 -7.44 -7.51
C THR A 23 -1.98 -7.95 -6.32
N GLU A 24 -1.63 -7.59 -5.09
CA GLU A 24 -2.38 -7.93 -3.87
C GLU A 24 -3.87 -7.56 -3.95
N CYS A 25 -4.19 -6.38 -4.50
CA CYS A 25 -5.56 -5.90 -4.61
C CYS A 25 -6.40 -6.72 -5.60
N ILE A 26 -5.91 -6.92 -6.83
CA ILE A 26 -6.64 -7.64 -7.88
C ILE A 26 -6.74 -9.14 -7.59
N ARG A 27 -5.71 -9.74 -6.99
CA ARG A 27 -5.72 -11.17 -6.59
C ARG A 27 -6.56 -11.40 -5.33
N GLY A 28 -6.55 -10.43 -4.42
CA GLY A 28 -7.23 -10.52 -3.12
C GLY A 28 -8.73 -10.27 -3.17
N LEU A 29 -9.19 -9.31 -3.99
CA LEU A 29 -10.60 -8.91 -4.04
C LEU A 29 -10.99 -8.31 -5.40
N GLY A 30 -10.93 -9.13 -6.45
CA GLY A 30 -11.17 -8.70 -7.84
C GLY A 30 -12.59 -8.16 -8.12
N GLU A 31 -13.58 -8.46 -7.28
CA GLU A 31 -14.91 -7.86 -7.37
C GLU A 31 -14.94 -6.37 -7.00
N VAL A 32 -14.01 -5.94 -6.13
CA VAL A 32 -13.79 -4.54 -5.73
C VAL A 32 -12.74 -3.88 -6.61
N PHE A 33 -11.62 -4.56 -6.89
CA PHE A 33 -10.48 -4.04 -7.64
C PHE A 33 -10.37 -4.68 -9.03
N ASP A 34 -10.90 -4.00 -10.04
CA ASP A 34 -11.03 -4.52 -11.41
C ASP A 34 -10.51 -3.51 -12.44
N VAL A 35 -9.35 -3.80 -13.03
CA VAL A 35 -8.68 -2.93 -14.02
C VAL A 35 -9.44 -2.81 -15.35
N GLU A 36 -10.43 -3.67 -15.62
CA GLU A 36 -11.28 -3.61 -16.81
C GLU A 36 -12.49 -2.69 -16.60
N LYS A 37 -12.83 -2.34 -15.34
CA LYS A 37 -13.97 -1.48 -15.00
C LYS A 37 -13.59 -0.02 -14.82
N ARG A 38 -14.57 0.87 -15.01
CA ARG A 38 -14.44 2.31 -14.74
C ARG A 38 -15.70 2.78 -13.97
N PRO A 39 -15.60 3.12 -12.67
CA PRO A 39 -14.39 3.11 -11.84
C PRO A 39 -13.82 1.70 -11.64
N TRP A 40 -12.48 1.60 -11.48
CA TRP A 40 -11.80 0.31 -11.27
C TRP A 40 -11.87 -0.17 -9.82
N VAL A 41 -12.13 0.75 -8.87
CA VAL A 41 -12.40 0.42 -7.46
C VAL A 41 -13.89 0.64 -7.19
N GLN A 42 -14.56 -0.40 -6.69
CA GLN A 42 -15.98 -0.40 -6.32
C GLN A 42 -16.11 -0.93 -4.88
N PRO A 43 -15.97 -0.07 -3.85
CA PRO A 43 -15.88 -0.51 -2.46
C PRO A 43 -17.08 -1.31 -1.97
N ASP A 44 -18.26 -1.09 -2.53
CA ASP A 44 -19.53 -1.73 -2.11
C ASP A 44 -19.73 -3.15 -2.66
N ASN A 45 -18.81 -3.67 -3.49
CA ASN A 45 -18.95 -4.99 -4.08
C ASN A 45 -18.54 -6.13 -3.12
N ALA A 46 -18.08 -5.85 -1.91
CA ALA A 46 -17.70 -6.83 -0.91
C ALA A 46 -17.96 -6.33 0.52
N ALA A 47 -17.81 -7.22 1.51
CA ALA A 47 -17.87 -6.84 2.92
C ALA A 47 -16.73 -5.86 3.28
N VAL A 48 -17.02 -4.88 4.13
CA VAL A 48 -16.06 -3.84 4.55
C VAL A 48 -14.79 -4.46 5.12
N GLU A 49 -14.92 -5.54 5.90
CA GLU A 49 -13.81 -6.23 6.53
C GLU A 49 -12.86 -6.86 5.50
N ASP A 50 -13.38 -7.33 4.37
CA ASP A 50 -12.56 -7.93 3.32
C ASP A 50 -11.88 -6.87 2.45
N VAL A 51 -12.54 -5.73 2.23
CA VAL A 51 -11.92 -4.55 1.62
C VAL A 51 -10.74 -4.06 2.48
N ILE A 52 -10.94 -3.91 3.79
CA ILE A 52 -9.88 -3.52 4.74
C ILE A 52 -8.70 -4.47 4.62
N LYS A 53 -8.91 -5.78 4.80
CA LYS A 53 -7.84 -6.79 4.75
C LYS A 53 -7.03 -6.74 3.46
N VAL A 54 -7.66 -6.46 2.32
CA VAL A 54 -6.97 -6.44 1.01
C VAL A 54 -6.28 -5.11 0.76
N VAL A 55 -6.87 -3.99 1.18
CA VAL A 55 -6.19 -2.67 1.18
C VAL A 55 -4.94 -2.72 2.07
N GLU A 56 -5.02 -3.41 3.21
CA GLU A 56 -3.91 -3.52 4.16
C GLU A 56 -2.72 -4.38 3.68
N ARG A 57 -2.92 -5.18 2.62
CA ARG A 57 -1.85 -5.97 2.00
C ARG A 57 -1.02 -5.17 1.00
N CYS A 58 -1.44 -3.96 0.63
CA CYS A 58 -0.72 -3.13 -0.33
C CYS A 58 0.66 -2.70 0.24
N PRO A 59 1.79 -3.21 -0.29
CA PRO A 59 3.09 -3.05 0.35
C PRO A 59 3.60 -1.61 0.35
N SER A 60 3.19 -0.80 -0.62
CA SER A 60 3.60 0.59 -0.74
C SER A 60 2.69 1.59 -0.06
N GLY A 61 1.55 1.15 0.50
CA GLY A 61 0.50 2.05 0.97
C GLY A 61 -0.13 2.87 -0.16
N ALA A 62 -0.04 2.42 -1.42
CA ALA A 62 -0.72 3.07 -2.54
C ALA A 62 -2.25 2.95 -2.45
N LEU A 63 -2.74 1.96 -1.71
CA LEU A 63 -4.14 1.86 -1.30
C LEU A 63 -4.23 2.13 0.21
N THR A 64 -5.17 2.99 0.59
CA THR A 64 -5.57 3.23 1.99
C THR A 64 -7.10 3.32 2.07
N TYR A 65 -7.64 3.33 3.27
CA TYR A 65 -9.08 3.48 3.48
C TYR A 65 -9.40 4.39 4.66
N GLU A 66 -10.65 4.84 4.70
CA GLU A 66 -11.24 5.53 5.84
C GLU A 66 -12.68 5.08 6.03
N LEU A 67 -13.03 4.73 7.27
CA LEU A 67 -14.39 4.40 7.66
C LEU A 67 -15.18 5.67 8.04
N PRO A 68 -16.53 5.64 8.01
CA PRO A 68 -17.37 6.78 8.44
C PRO A 68 -17.08 7.28 9.87
N SER A 69 -16.51 6.42 10.73
CA SER A 69 -16.04 6.76 12.08
C SER A 69 -14.71 7.53 12.10
N ASN A 70 -14.14 7.87 10.94
CA ASN A 70 -12.77 8.37 10.74
C ASN A 70 -11.68 7.38 11.19
N GLN A 71 -12.03 6.10 11.32
CA GLN A 71 -11.05 5.05 11.59
C GLN A 71 -10.28 4.71 10.31
N GLN A 72 -8.96 4.67 10.44
CA GLN A 72 -8.00 4.32 9.39
C GLN A 72 -7.14 3.16 9.90
N GLU A 73 -6.31 2.62 9.01
CA GLU A 73 -5.32 1.60 9.38
C GLU A 73 -4.32 2.15 10.39
N THR A 74 -4.03 1.36 11.43
CA THR A 74 -3.06 1.68 12.47
C THR A 74 -2.11 0.50 12.68
N HIS A 75 -0.91 0.80 13.17
CA HIS A 75 0.09 -0.21 13.48
C HIS A 75 0.67 0.05 14.88
N PRO A 76 0.83 -1.00 15.72
CA PRO A 76 1.33 -0.83 17.09
C PRO A 76 2.82 -0.49 17.16
N GLU A 77 3.58 -0.85 16.12
CA GLU A 77 5.02 -0.64 16.03
C GLU A 77 5.45 -0.36 14.58
N THR A 78 6.60 0.30 14.44
CA THR A 78 7.24 0.52 13.14
C THR A 78 8.18 -0.63 12.83
N ARG A 79 7.89 -1.35 11.75
CA ARG A 79 8.61 -2.49 11.18
C ARG A 79 9.29 -2.08 9.88
N VAL A 80 10.52 -2.55 9.67
CA VAL A 80 11.31 -2.24 8.47
C VAL A 80 11.94 -3.51 7.94
N ALA A 81 11.89 -3.71 6.62
CA ALA A 81 12.63 -4.75 5.92
C ALA A 81 13.41 -4.16 4.74
N TYR A 82 14.52 -4.80 4.39
CA TYR A 82 15.35 -4.45 3.25
C TYR A 82 15.19 -5.51 2.15
N GLY A 83 14.86 -5.06 0.95
CA GLY A 83 14.72 -5.91 -0.24
C GLY A 83 16.07 -6.21 -0.91
N ASP A 84 16.03 -7.05 -1.93
CA ASP A 84 17.20 -7.45 -2.72
C ASP A 84 17.55 -6.48 -3.86
N ASP A 85 16.68 -5.51 -4.16
CA ASP A 85 16.86 -4.50 -5.21
C ASP A 85 16.83 -3.07 -4.63
N GLY A 86 17.26 -2.92 -3.37
CA GLY A 86 17.34 -1.62 -2.71
C GLY A 86 16.00 -1.03 -2.28
N GLU A 87 14.96 -1.86 -2.15
CA GLU A 87 13.72 -1.52 -1.48
C GLU A 87 13.91 -1.41 0.03
N ILE A 88 13.32 -0.39 0.63
CA ILE A 88 13.14 -0.29 2.08
C ILE A 88 11.65 -0.33 2.35
N PHE A 89 11.14 -1.48 2.78
CA PHE A 89 9.74 -1.65 3.16
C PHE A 89 9.55 -1.12 4.57
N MET A 90 8.63 -0.17 4.73
CA MET A 90 8.30 0.44 6.01
C MET A 90 6.82 0.26 6.29
N TYR A 91 6.51 -0.19 7.51
CA TYR A 91 5.17 -0.40 8.05
C TYR A 91 5.14 0.19 9.45
N GLY A 92 4.15 0.99 9.82
CA GLY A 92 4.14 1.64 11.14
C GLY A 92 3.31 2.92 11.16
N ASP A 93 3.56 3.81 12.10
CA ASP A 93 3.12 5.20 12.02
C ASP A 93 4.38 6.07 12.03
N PHE A 94 4.65 6.75 10.91
CA PHE A 94 5.87 7.50 10.75
C PHE A 94 5.71 8.76 9.90
N THR A 95 6.60 9.70 10.17
CA THR A 95 6.71 10.96 9.42
C THR A 95 7.94 10.90 8.51
N LEU A 96 7.72 11.10 7.21
CA LEU A 96 8.76 11.20 6.20
C LEU A 96 8.97 12.67 5.84
N VAL A 97 10.22 13.14 5.93
CA VAL A 97 10.61 14.48 5.49
C VAL A 97 11.45 14.36 4.24
N HIS A 98 11.02 14.97 3.14
CA HIS A 98 11.74 14.96 1.87
C HIS A 98 11.61 16.31 1.16
N ASN A 99 12.73 16.93 0.78
CA ASN A 99 12.76 18.24 0.11
C ASN A 99 11.92 19.35 0.81
N GLY A 100 11.84 19.31 2.14
CA GLY A 100 11.04 20.25 2.94
C GLY A 100 9.55 19.90 3.02
N GLU A 101 9.08 18.88 2.30
CA GLU A 101 7.74 18.31 2.45
C GLU A 101 7.71 17.34 3.63
N VAL A 102 6.63 17.39 4.41
CA VAL A 102 6.37 16.50 5.55
C VAL A 102 5.17 15.63 5.18
N MET A 103 5.37 14.32 5.14
CA MET A 103 4.35 13.33 4.83
C MET A 103 4.13 12.40 6.04
N HIS A 104 2.88 12.23 6.44
CA HIS A 104 2.49 11.22 7.43
C HIS A 104 2.08 9.95 6.68
N LEU A 105 2.75 8.85 6.97
CA LEU A 105 2.61 7.60 6.24
C LEU A 105 2.48 6.46 7.24
N ASN A 106 1.62 5.50 6.91
CA ASN A 106 1.57 4.25 7.66
C ASN A 106 2.40 3.14 6.99
N ARG A 107 2.63 3.27 5.68
CA ARG A 107 3.44 2.35 4.89
C ARG A 107 4.14 3.06 3.75
N ALA A 108 5.31 2.56 3.39
CA ALA A 108 6.01 2.99 2.19
C ALA A 108 6.97 1.90 1.73
N ILE A 109 7.28 1.92 0.43
CA ILE A 109 8.51 1.33 -0.06
C ILE A 109 9.37 2.50 -0.49
N LEU A 110 10.54 2.66 0.12
CA LEU A 110 11.49 3.72 -0.19
C LEU A 110 12.68 3.17 -0.94
N THR A 111 13.41 4.06 -1.61
CA THR A 111 14.70 3.73 -2.21
C THR A 111 15.59 4.97 -2.29
N SER A 112 16.90 4.77 -2.16
CA SER A 112 17.90 5.82 -2.42
C SER A 112 18.44 5.76 -3.85
N ASP A 113 18.14 4.70 -4.60
CA ASP A 113 18.57 4.54 -5.98
C ASP A 113 17.60 5.22 -6.94
N ALA A 114 18.06 6.29 -7.60
CA ALA A 114 17.26 7.03 -8.57
C ALA A 114 16.85 6.18 -9.79
N SER A 115 17.55 5.08 -10.08
CA SER A 115 17.16 4.14 -11.15
C SER A 115 15.93 3.31 -10.79
N ASN A 116 15.54 3.27 -9.52
CA ASN A 116 14.41 2.50 -9.00
C ASN A 116 13.13 3.34 -8.82
N THR A 117 13.15 4.62 -9.22
CA THR A 117 12.01 5.50 -8.99
C THR A 117 11.82 6.61 -10.02
N ASP A 118 10.57 6.81 -10.43
CA ASP A 118 10.08 7.99 -11.14
C ASP A 118 9.38 8.99 -10.18
N ASN A 119 9.34 8.68 -8.88
CA ASN A 119 8.68 9.45 -7.83
C ASN A 119 9.47 9.37 -6.50
N PRO A 120 10.69 9.98 -6.42
CA PRO A 120 11.47 9.96 -5.20
C PRO A 120 10.70 10.55 -4.00
N PRO A 121 10.87 10.01 -2.78
CA PRO A 121 11.81 8.94 -2.40
C PRO A 121 11.20 7.53 -2.45
N PHE A 122 10.03 7.37 -3.06
CA PHE A 122 9.31 6.09 -3.09
C PHE A 122 9.88 5.18 -4.16
N TYR A 123 10.08 3.90 -3.86
CA TYR A 123 10.32 2.88 -4.89
C TYR A 123 9.07 2.77 -5.77
N SER A 124 9.23 2.82 -7.10
CA SER A 124 8.08 2.79 -8.03
C SER A 124 8.24 1.82 -9.21
N LYS A 125 9.33 1.06 -9.28
CA LYS A 125 9.42 -0.06 -10.23
C LYS A 125 8.33 -1.09 -9.97
N SER A 126 7.78 -1.62 -11.06
CA SER A 126 6.77 -2.66 -11.00
C SER A 126 7.38 -3.96 -10.52
N PHE A 127 6.76 -4.62 -9.53
CA PHE A 127 7.09 -5.98 -9.11
C PHE A 127 6.69 -7.03 -10.16
N SER A 128 5.88 -6.65 -11.15
CA SER A 128 5.54 -7.53 -12.26
C SER A 128 6.80 -7.95 -13.03
N GLY A 129 7.00 -9.26 -13.19
CA GLY A 129 8.16 -9.82 -13.88
C GLY A 129 9.46 -9.81 -13.08
N GLN A 130 9.43 -9.41 -11.80
CA GLN A 130 10.56 -9.56 -10.89
C GLN A 130 10.52 -10.90 -10.14
N GLY A 131 11.57 -11.19 -9.35
CA GLY A 131 11.57 -12.31 -8.41
C GLY A 131 10.48 -12.17 -7.35
N ASP A 132 10.30 -13.21 -6.54
CA ASP A 132 9.31 -13.19 -5.46
C ASP A 132 9.64 -12.09 -4.44
N LYS A 133 8.86 -11.00 -4.45
CA LYS A 133 8.99 -9.89 -3.51
C LYS A 133 8.17 -10.09 -2.24
N GLU A 134 7.23 -11.04 -2.21
CA GLU A 134 6.37 -11.31 -1.05
C GLU A 134 7.21 -11.66 0.19
N GLN A 135 8.33 -12.35 0.00
CA GLN A 135 9.27 -12.71 1.07
C GLN A 135 9.79 -11.51 1.88
N PHE A 136 9.78 -10.29 1.34
CA PHE A 136 10.30 -9.11 2.02
C PHE A 136 9.23 -8.34 2.80
N TYR A 137 7.98 -8.34 2.33
CA TYR A 137 6.92 -7.55 2.94
C TYR A 137 5.86 -8.35 3.70
N LYS A 138 5.62 -9.63 3.35
CA LYS A 138 4.66 -10.47 4.10
C LYS A 138 5.07 -10.67 5.56
N PRO A 139 6.35 -10.98 5.88
CA PRO A 139 6.73 -11.17 7.28
C PRO A 139 6.50 -9.93 8.14
N ILE A 140 6.65 -8.74 7.53
CA ILE A 140 6.44 -7.48 8.24
C ILE A 140 4.99 -7.02 8.25
N GLN A 141 4.10 -7.62 7.45
CA GLN A 141 2.65 -7.39 7.50
C GLN A 141 2.01 -8.23 8.60
N ASP A 142 2.34 -9.53 8.66
CA ASP A 142 1.62 -10.53 9.44
C ASP A 142 1.95 -10.55 10.96
N GLU A 143 2.64 -9.53 11.48
CA GLU A 143 3.00 -9.37 12.91
C GLU A 143 3.76 -10.57 13.51
N GLN A 144 4.32 -11.47 12.69
CA GLN A 144 5.03 -12.67 13.16
C GLN A 144 6.47 -12.41 13.64
N PHE A 145 6.76 -11.20 14.10
CA PHE A 145 8.06 -10.88 14.70
C PHE A 145 8.19 -11.33 16.16
N GLU A 146 7.14 -11.91 16.74
CA GLU A 146 7.21 -12.62 18.01
C GLU A 146 8.10 -13.87 17.87
N LYS A 147 9.39 -13.71 18.20
CA LYS A 147 10.28 -14.80 18.58
C LYS A 147 10.39 -14.89 20.10
#